data_AF-A0A3B0UL30-F1
#
_entry.id   AF-A0A3B0UL30-F1
#
_cell.length_a   1.000
_cell.length_b   1.000
_cell.length_c   1.000
_cell.angle_alpha   90.00
_cell.angle_beta   90.00
_cell.angle_gamma   90.00
#
_symmetry.space_group_name_H-M   'P 1'
#
loop_
_entity.id
_entity.type
_entity.pdbx_description
1 polymer ?
#
loop_
_entity_poly.entity_id
_entity_poly.type
_entity_poly.pdbx_seq_one_letter_code
_entity_poly.pdbx_strand_id
1 'polypeptide(L)'
;MLGAFRFIYRLFGLPLLALGFVLWSGIAPIAAENVFASTLTSLASSDGAVLASVSPGAELKVLKMSGERLKVQISGWSPQGGEKYLFSEIGQRILVAELTDNGQKIRVVAGQKQDYYENVWQDITLVGWVDKKDTSDNVVDIWQSARTLFRSRCTRCHALHRPTEFKANQWPSILKIMTVRAGLSADQKALVTQYLQTYAKGQTDAPALDDNANSAADDDPTIAKITGDAALAAKGAALFADNSCAACHGEDAKTPALPAYPKLAGQNADYLYKQLEDFKSGARSNDADDIMKDAITDIDDQDLRAISYWLSTGAK
;
A
#
# COMPACT_ATOMS: atom_id res chain seq x y z
N MET A 1 -33.38 83.12 10.22
CA MET A 1 -33.54 83.64 11.59
C MET A 1 -33.65 82.45 12.55
N LEU A 2 -32.79 82.47 13.57
CA LEU A 2 -32.65 81.69 14.81
C LEU A 2 -33.56 80.48 15.11
N GLY A 3 -32.95 79.45 15.72
CA GLY A 3 -33.63 78.60 16.70
C GLY A 3 -32.99 77.22 16.92
N ALA A 4 -32.11 77.09 17.92
CA ALA A 4 -31.48 75.84 18.35
C ALA A 4 -32.36 75.07 19.35
N PHE A 5 -32.35 73.73 19.33
CA PHE A 5 -32.65 72.88 20.51
C PHE A 5 -31.86 71.56 20.46
N ARG A 6 -31.11 71.31 21.53
CA ARG A 6 -30.32 70.10 21.82
C ARG A 6 -31.22 68.98 22.37
N PHE A 7 -30.90 67.72 22.09
CA PHE A 7 -31.39 66.56 22.83
C PHE A 7 -30.20 65.69 23.28
N ILE A 8 -30.14 65.40 24.59
CA ILE A 8 -29.15 64.56 25.28
C ILE A 8 -29.93 63.43 25.94
N TYR A 9 -29.59 62.16 25.69
CA TYR A 9 -29.98 60.99 26.50
C TYR A 9 -28.75 60.07 26.58
N ARG A 10 -28.00 60.08 27.70
CA ARG A 10 -28.09 59.25 28.94
C ARG A 10 -27.82 57.75 28.72
N LEU A 11 -26.57 57.37 29.04
CA LEU A 11 -26.05 56.00 29.23
C LEU A 11 -26.68 55.35 30.48
N PHE A 12 -27.15 54.11 30.36
CA PHE A 12 -27.54 53.25 31.48
C PHE A 12 -26.54 52.10 31.64
N GLY A 13 -26.15 51.85 32.90
CA GLY A 13 -25.10 50.90 33.29
C GLY A 13 -25.52 49.43 33.29
N LEU A 14 -24.51 48.56 33.18
CA LEU A 14 -24.59 47.10 33.28
C LEU A 14 -24.32 46.64 34.73
N PRO A 15 -25.04 45.63 35.26
CA PRO A 15 -24.67 44.97 36.50
C PRO A 15 -23.73 43.77 36.25
N LEU A 16 -22.76 43.58 37.15
CA LEU A 16 -21.86 42.43 37.20
C LEU A 16 -22.62 41.13 37.50
N LEU A 17 -22.41 40.09 36.69
CA LEU A 17 -22.78 38.70 36.99
C LEU A 17 -21.52 37.89 37.28
N ALA A 18 -21.50 37.27 38.46
CA ALA A 18 -20.42 36.43 38.97
C ALA A 18 -20.30 35.13 38.17
N LEU A 19 -19.11 34.86 37.62
CA LEU A 19 -18.73 33.60 37.00
C LEU A 19 -18.31 32.60 38.09
N GLY A 20 -19.15 31.62 38.36
CA GLY A 20 -18.77 30.41 39.10
C GLY A 20 -17.90 29.51 38.22
N PHE A 21 -16.64 29.31 38.61
CA PHE A 21 -15.76 28.33 38.00
C PHE A 21 -16.20 26.92 38.40
N VAL A 22 -16.84 26.20 37.47
CA VAL A 22 -16.94 24.74 37.56
C VAL A 22 -15.59 24.17 37.12
N LEU A 23 -14.86 23.57 38.05
CA LEU A 23 -13.65 22.81 37.76
C LEU A 23 -14.02 21.55 36.96
N TRP A 24 -13.98 21.67 35.63
CA TRP A 24 -14.04 20.54 34.73
C TRP A 24 -12.74 19.75 34.91
N SER A 25 -12.83 18.57 35.52
CA SER A 25 -11.73 17.62 35.63
C SER A 25 -11.26 17.26 34.21
N GLY A 26 -10.16 17.87 33.81
CA GLY A 26 -9.59 17.77 32.48
C GLY A 26 -9.21 16.34 32.13
N ILE A 27 -10.06 15.71 31.33
CA ILE A 27 -9.63 14.80 30.29
C ILE A 27 -10.21 15.40 29.01
N ALA A 28 -9.40 16.20 28.32
CA ALA A 28 -9.73 16.56 26.95
C ALA A 28 -9.88 15.23 26.18
N PRO A 29 -11.00 15.00 25.46
CA PRO A 29 -11.08 13.86 24.57
C PRO A 29 -9.96 14.03 23.55
N ILE A 30 -8.99 13.13 23.56
CA ILE A 30 -8.05 12.97 22.45
C ILE A 30 -8.96 12.77 21.24
N ALA A 31 -8.91 13.66 20.25
CA ALA A 31 -9.60 13.42 18.98
C ALA A 31 -9.19 12.02 18.53
N ALA A 32 -10.16 11.14 18.30
CA ALA A 32 -9.90 9.76 17.91
C ALA A 32 -9.13 9.78 16.59
N GLU A 33 -7.81 9.73 16.66
CA GLU A 33 -6.95 9.62 15.50
C GLU A 33 -7.03 8.17 15.03
N ASN A 34 -7.41 7.97 13.77
CA ASN A 34 -7.45 6.64 13.20
C ASN A 34 -6.01 6.20 12.93
N VAL A 35 -5.68 5.00 13.39
CA VAL A 35 -4.40 4.34 13.07
C VAL A 35 -4.70 3.12 12.22
N PHE A 36 -3.69 2.54 11.60
CA PHE A 36 -3.81 1.39 10.72
C PHE A 36 -3.04 0.22 11.32
N ALA A 37 -3.55 -1.01 11.17
CA ALA A 37 -2.78 -2.20 11.52
C ALA A 37 -1.55 -2.28 10.60
N SER A 38 -0.33 -2.22 11.14
CA SER A 38 0.90 -2.23 10.32
C SER A 38 1.30 -3.63 9.84
N THR A 39 0.79 -4.66 10.52
CA THR A 39 1.01 -6.07 10.23
C THR A 39 -0.29 -6.84 10.50
N LEU A 40 -0.23 -8.18 10.50
CA LEU A 40 -1.31 -9.02 10.97
C LEU A 40 -1.43 -8.86 12.50
N THR A 41 -2.41 -8.07 12.94
CA THR A 41 -2.49 -7.60 14.33
C THR A 41 -3.53 -8.40 15.11
N SER A 42 -3.15 -8.87 16.31
CA SER A 42 -4.08 -9.55 17.22
C SER A 42 -4.94 -8.52 17.96
N LEU A 43 -6.26 -8.58 17.77
CA LEU A 43 -7.21 -7.83 18.56
C LEU A 43 -7.64 -8.69 19.75
N ALA A 44 -7.39 -8.22 20.97
CA ALA A 44 -7.68 -8.98 22.19
C ALA A 44 -8.67 -8.25 23.12
N SER A 45 -9.42 -8.99 23.93
CA SER A 45 -10.21 -8.43 25.02
C SER A 45 -9.30 -7.97 26.18
N SER A 46 -9.90 -7.32 27.18
CA SER A 46 -9.16 -6.82 28.36
C SER A 46 -8.54 -7.93 29.21
N ASP A 47 -9.12 -9.13 29.19
CA ASP A 47 -8.62 -10.35 29.85
C ASP A 47 -7.64 -11.15 28.98
N GLY A 48 -7.31 -10.67 27.77
CA GLY A 48 -6.31 -11.27 26.89
C GLY A 48 -6.83 -12.33 25.91
N ALA A 49 -8.12 -12.64 25.88
CA ALA A 49 -8.66 -13.55 24.88
C ALA A 49 -8.57 -12.91 23.47
N VAL A 50 -8.08 -13.66 22.49
CA VAL A 50 -8.02 -13.19 21.10
C VAL A 50 -9.42 -13.14 20.51
N LEU A 51 -9.79 -11.96 20.01
CA LEU A 51 -11.09 -11.66 19.41
C LEU A 51 -11.03 -11.70 17.89
N ALA A 52 -9.94 -11.23 17.30
CA ALA A 52 -9.76 -11.22 15.86
C ALA A 52 -8.28 -11.19 15.44
N SER A 53 -8.01 -11.67 14.24
CA SER A 53 -6.79 -11.35 13.49
C SER A 53 -7.12 -10.25 12.48
N VAL A 54 -6.54 -9.08 12.67
CA VAL A 54 -6.80 -7.87 11.88
C VAL A 54 -5.75 -7.78 10.77
N SER A 55 -6.21 -7.52 9.55
CA SER A 55 -5.33 -7.47 8.38
C SER A 55 -4.49 -6.19 8.33
N PRO A 56 -3.28 -6.24 7.76
CA PRO A 56 -2.49 -5.04 7.51
C PRO A 56 -3.26 -4.01 6.69
N GLY A 57 -3.09 -2.73 7.03
CA GLY A 57 -3.77 -1.59 6.40
C GLY A 57 -5.22 -1.40 6.83
N ALA A 58 -5.79 -2.28 7.65
CA ALA A 58 -7.12 -2.08 8.21
C ALA A 58 -7.14 -0.87 9.15
N GLU A 59 -8.12 0.00 8.97
CA GLU A 59 -8.32 1.19 9.79
C GLU A 59 -8.85 0.82 11.19
N LEU A 60 -8.24 1.41 12.21
CA LEU A 60 -8.52 1.19 13.63
C LEU A 60 -8.87 2.53 14.26
N LYS A 61 -10.13 2.68 14.67
CA LYS A 61 -10.55 3.89 15.39
C LYS A 61 -10.07 3.81 16.83
N VAL A 62 -9.12 4.67 17.22
CA VAL A 62 -8.60 4.70 18.60
C VAL A 62 -9.64 5.27 19.55
N LEU A 63 -10.03 4.48 20.56
CA LEU A 63 -10.97 4.88 21.60
C LEU A 63 -10.25 5.30 22.89
N LYS A 64 -9.12 4.67 23.21
CA LYS A 64 -8.32 4.95 24.41
C LYS A 64 -6.90 4.43 24.25
N MET A 65 -5.91 5.19 24.73
CA MET A 65 -4.54 4.72 24.91
C MET A 65 -4.27 4.37 26.38
N SER A 66 -3.55 3.28 26.64
CA SER A 66 -3.14 2.86 27.99
C SER A 66 -1.76 2.21 27.93
N GLY A 67 -0.71 3.00 28.14
CA GLY A 67 0.68 2.57 27.93
C GLY A 67 0.91 2.18 26.48
N GLU A 68 1.52 1.02 26.25
CA GLU A 68 1.81 0.47 24.92
C GLU A 68 0.61 -0.21 24.24
N ARG A 69 -0.60 -0.07 24.79
CA ARG A 69 -1.82 -0.68 24.24
C ARG A 69 -2.83 0.39 23.81
N LEU A 70 -3.47 0.14 22.68
CA LEU A 70 -4.55 0.96 22.13
C LEU A 70 -5.85 0.17 22.20
N LYS A 71 -6.87 0.73 22.85
CA LYS A 71 -8.24 0.25 22.72
C LYS A 71 -8.79 0.83 21.43
N VAL A 72 -9.13 -0.04 20.49
CA VAL A 72 -9.58 0.33 19.16
C VAL A 72 -10.94 -0.27 18.85
N GLN A 73 -11.68 0.39 17.97
CA GLN A 73 -12.84 -0.18 17.29
C GLN A 73 -12.44 -0.51 15.85
N ILE A 74 -12.75 -1.73 15.41
CA ILE A 74 -12.74 -2.11 14.01
C ILE A 74 -14.17 -2.20 13.49
N SER A 75 -14.35 -2.02 12.18
CA SER A 75 -15.66 -2.05 11.54
C SER A 75 -15.55 -2.71 10.16
N GLY A 76 -16.57 -3.43 9.74
CA GLY A 76 -16.59 -4.06 8.43
C GLY A 76 -17.86 -4.83 8.14
N TRP A 77 -18.11 -5.08 6.87
CA TRP A 77 -19.28 -5.79 6.38
C TRP A 77 -19.08 -7.30 6.46
N SER A 78 -20.12 -8.02 6.86
CA SER A 78 -20.13 -9.47 6.83
C SER A 78 -21.47 -10.00 6.36
N PRO A 79 -21.52 -11.03 5.50
CA PRO A 79 -22.79 -11.63 5.13
C PRO A 79 -23.42 -12.31 6.35
N GLN A 80 -24.74 -12.24 6.47
CA GLN A 80 -25.46 -12.92 7.54
C GLN A 80 -25.17 -14.44 7.49
N GLY A 81 -24.75 -15.03 8.62
CA GLY A 81 -24.29 -16.42 8.70
C GLY A 81 -22.80 -16.62 8.34
N GLY A 82 -22.08 -15.56 7.95
CA GLY A 82 -20.65 -15.56 7.64
C GLY A 82 -19.83 -14.64 8.54
N GLU A 83 -20.32 -14.32 9.75
CA GLU A 83 -19.80 -13.29 10.67
C GLU A 83 -18.36 -13.53 11.16
N LYS A 84 -17.75 -14.64 10.76
CA LYS A 84 -16.33 -14.92 10.92
C LYS A 84 -15.44 -13.93 10.15
N TYR A 85 -15.89 -13.40 9.01
CA TYR A 85 -15.05 -12.54 8.15
C TYR A 85 -15.65 -11.15 8.03
N LEU A 86 -14.84 -10.12 8.31
CA LEU A 86 -15.19 -8.73 8.09
C LEU A 86 -14.49 -8.22 6.82
N PHE A 87 -15.25 -7.64 5.90
CA PHE A 87 -14.76 -7.07 4.65
C PHE A 87 -14.89 -5.55 4.66
N SER A 88 -14.00 -4.85 3.96
CA SER A 88 -14.08 -3.38 3.88
C SER A 88 -15.35 -2.93 3.15
N GLU A 89 -15.77 -3.70 2.13
CA GLU A 89 -16.92 -3.40 1.28
C GLU A 89 -17.74 -4.64 0.93
N ILE A 90 -19.03 -4.42 0.65
CA ILE A 90 -19.93 -5.46 0.15
C ILE A 90 -19.49 -5.90 -1.25
N GLY A 91 -19.29 -7.21 -1.44
CA GLY A 91 -18.91 -7.80 -2.72
C GLY A 91 -17.40 -7.79 -3.03
N GLN A 92 -16.59 -7.08 -2.25
CA GLN A 92 -15.13 -7.13 -2.33
C GLN A 92 -14.56 -8.01 -1.21
N ARG A 93 -13.63 -8.89 -1.56
CA ARG A 93 -12.97 -9.83 -0.63
C ARG A 93 -11.70 -9.22 -0.01
N ILE A 94 -11.75 -7.93 0.30
CA ILE A 94 -10.67 -7.22 1.00
C ILE A 94 -10.94 -7.35 2.49
N LEU A 95 -10.18 -8.22 3.15
CA LEU A 95 -10.45 -8.62 4.53
C LEU A 95 -10.00 -7.50 5.49
N VAL A 96 -10.88 -7.05 6.36
CA VAL A 96 -10.53 -6.20 7.51
C VAL A 96 -10.04 -7.07 8.65
N ALA A 97 -10.80 -8.10 9.02
CA ALA A 97 -10.43 -9.01 10.09
C ALA A 97 -11.10 -10.39 9.96
N GLU A 98 -10.43 -11.41 10.47
CA GLU A 98 -11.01 -12.72 10.76
C GLU A 98 -11.31 -12.82 12.26
N LEU A 99 -12.59 -12.96 12.63
CA LEU A 99 -13.04 -13.06 14.00
C LEU A 99 -12.87 -14.49 14.54
N THR A 100 -12.42 -14.60 15.79
CA THR A 100 -12.48 -15.84 16.55
C THR A 100 -13.90 -16.08 17.06
N ASP A 101 -14.17 -17.26 17.63
CA ASP A 101 -15.46 -17.53 18.29
C ASP A 101 -15.76 -16.54 19.42
N ASN A 102 -14.72 -16.05 20.10
CA ASN A 102 -14.88 -15.03 21.15
C ASN A 102 -15.24 -13.68 20.55
N GLY A 103 -14.58 -13.27 19.46
CA GLY A 103 -14.92 -12.03 18.74
C GLY A 103 -16.33 -12.05 18.17
N GLN A 104 -16.74 -13.17 17.58
CA GLN A 104 -18.09 -13.32 17.05
C GLN A 104 -19.16 -13.14 18.14
N LYS A 105 -18.96 -13.66 19.35
CA LYS A 105 -19.95 -13.57 20.45
C LYS A 105 -20.18 -12.15 20.95
N ILE A 106 -19.15 -11.28 20.89
CA ILE A 106 -19.21 -9.92 21.45
C ILE A 106 -19.33 -8.83 20.38
N ARG A 107 -19.46 -9.23 19.12
CA ARG A 107 -19.64 -8.32 17.98
C ARG A 107 -20.94 -7.52 18.13
N VAL A 108 -20.95 -6.30 17.60
CA VAL A 108 -22.14 -5.45 17.57
C VAL A 108 -22.54 -5.20 16.12
N VAL A 109 -23.78 -5.52 15.76
CA VAL A 109 -24.35 -5.17 14.46
C VAL A 109 -24.82 -3.73 14.51
N ALA A 110 -24.07 -2.83 13.86
CA ALA A 110 -24.37 -1.40 13.80
C ALA A 110 -25.42 -1.06 12.72
N GLY A 111 -25.57 -1.92 11.73
CA GLY A 111 -26.53 -1.74 10.64
C GLY A 111 -26.60 -2.95 9.72
N GLN A 112 -27.50 -2.90 8.75
CA GLN A 112 -27.64 -3.93 7.73
C GLN A 112 -27.96 -3.33 6.37
N LYS A 113 -27.55 -4.00 5.30
CA LYS A 113 -27.88 -3.69 3.90
C LYS A 113 -28.15 -4.97 3.13
N GLN A 114 -28.94 -4.86 2.08
CA GLN A 114 -29.18 -5.97 1.16
C GLN A 114 -28.44 -5.70 -0.15
N ASP A 115 -27.75 -6.71 -0.68
CA ASP A 115 -27.10 -6.59 -1.99
C ASP A 115 -28.06 -6.89 -3.14
N TYR A 116 -27.58 -6.79 -4.37
CA TYR A 116 -28.36 -7.04 -5.59
C TYR A 116 -28.96 -8.46 -5.64
N TYR A 117 -28.34 -9.44 -4.99
CA TYR A 117 -28.79 -10.85 -4.95
C TYR A 117 -29.62 -11.15 -3.70
N GLU A 118 -30.14 -10.11 -3.05
CA GLU A 118 -30.95 -10.23 -1.86
C GLU A 118 -30.21 -10.78 -0.62
N ASN A 119 -28.87 -10.88 -0.65
CA ASN A 119 -28.12 -11.29 0.53
C ASN A 119 -28.09 -10.16 1.55
N VAL A 120 -28.33 -10.49 2.81
CA VAL A 120 -28.23 -9.54 3.92
C VAL A 120 -26.79 -9.45 4.39
N TRP A 121 -26.25 -8.24 4.38
CA TRP A 121 -24.95 -7.88 4.91
C TRP A 121 -25.12 -7.07 6.19
N GLN A 122 -24.35 -7.43 7.21
CA GLN A 122 -24.32 -6.77 8.51
C GLN A 122 -23.07 -5.89 8.60
N ASP A 123 -23.26 -4.63 8.98
CA ASP A 123 -22.16 -3.77 9.41
C ASP A 123 -21.81 -4.15 10.85
N ILE A 124 -20.67 -4.80 11.01
CA ILE A 124 -20.22 -5.35 12.27
C ILE A 124 -19.11 -4.47 12.82
N THR A 125 -19.27 -4.08 14.08
CA THR A 125 -18.24 -3.41 14.87
C THR A 125 -17.75 -4.32 15.98
N LEU A 126 -16.47 -4.21 16.29
CA LEU A 126 -15.83 -4.96 17.36
C LEU A 126 -14.80 -4.07 18.06
N VAL A 127 -14.80 -4.10 19.39
CA VAL A 127 -13.90 -3.31 20.21
C VAL A 127 -12.95 -4.24 20.96
N GLY A 128 -11.67 -3.92 20.91
CA GLY A 128 -10.63 -4.67 21.61
C GLY A 128 -9.36 -3.84 21.80
N TRP A 129 -8.30 -4.51 22.21
CA TRP A 129 -6.98 -3.95 22.46
C TRP A 129 -5.99 -4.51 21.46
N VAL A 130 -5.16 -3.63 20.91
CA VAL A 130 -3.98 -3.95 20.08
C VAL A 130 -2.74 -3.35 20.73
N ASP A 131 -1.57 -3.90 20.38
CA ASP A 131 -0.29 -3.31 20.80
C ASP A 131 0.06 -2.16 19.85
N LYS A 132 0.50 -1.03 20.40
CA LYS A 132 0.81 0.19 19.65
C LYS A 132 1.88 -0.04 18.57
N LYS A 133 2.87 -0.89 18.87
CA LYS A 133 3.94 -1.30 17.94
C LYS A 133 3.44 -2.00 16.66
N ASP A 134 2.23 -2.57 16.71
CA ASP A 134 1.61 -3.28 15.58
C ASP A 134 0.63 -2.36 14.81
N THR A 135 0.77 -1.04 15.01
CA THR A 135 -0.02 0.00 14.34
C THR A 135 0.88 1.06 13.71
N SER A 136 0.34 1.80 12.75
CA SER A 136 0.97 2.98 12.14
C SER A 136 -0.07 4.09 11.98
N ASP A 137 0.34 5.34 12.12
CA ASP A 137 -0.45 6.53 11.83
C ASP A 137 -0.50 6.85 10.32
N ASN A 138 0.36 6.23 9.52
CA ASN A 138 0.48 6.47 8.09
C ASN A 138 0.32 5.18 7.27
N VAL A 139 -0.85 5.02 6.68
CA VAL A 139 -1.14 3.86 5.82
C VAL A 139 -0.26 3.79 4.57
N VAL A 140 0.27 4.93 4.10
CA VAL A 140 1.13 5.00 2.93
C VAL A 140 2.42 4.22 3.17
N ASP A 141 3.00 4.31 4.37
CA ASP A 141 4.25 3.61 4.72
C ASP A 141 4.06 2.08 4.74
N ILE A 142 2.87 1.62 5.17
CA ILE A 142 2.49 0.20 5.12
C ILE A 142 2.47 -0.28 3.67
N TRP A 143 1.83 0.48 2.78
CA TRP A 143 1.70 0.12 1.38
C TRP A 143 3.01 0.25 0.59
N GLN A 144 3.85 1.23 0.90
CA GLN A 144 5.22 1.32 0.37
C GLN A 144 6.05 0.08 0.77
N SER A 145 5.94 -0.34 2.03
CA SER A 145 6.62 -1.55 2.52
C SER A 145 6.13 -2.80 1.79
N ALA A 146 4.81 -2.91 1.58
CA ALA A 146 4.20 -3.99 0.82
C ALA A 146 4.66 -4.00 -0.65
N ARG A 147 4.66 -2.83 -1.31
CA ARG A 147 5.14 -2.65 -2.68
C ARG A 147 6.60 -3.06 -2.81
N THR A 148 7.46 -2.61 -1.89
CA THR A 148 8.88 -2.96 -1.85
C THR A 148 9.07 -4.47 -1.68
N LEU A 149 8.31 -5.09 -0.78
CA LEU A 149 8.34 -6.53 -0.57
C LEU A 149 7.87 -7.31 -1.82
N PHE A 150 6.76 -6.88 -2.44
CA PHE A 150 6.23 -7.49 -3.65
C PHE A 150 7.25 -7.45 -4.79
N ARG A 151 7.84 -6.27 -5.06
CA ARG A 151 8.89 -6.10 -6.08
C ARG A 151 10.10 -6.97 -5.77
N SER A 152 10.69 -6.84 -4.59
CA SER A 152 11.96 -7.51 -4.25
C SER A 152 11.88 -9.03 -4.18
N ARG A 153 10.69 -9.59 -3.90
CA ARG A 153 10.48 -11.03 -3.76
C ARG A 153 9.99 -11.68 -5.05
N CYS A 154 9.12 -11.02 -5.80
CA CYS A 154 8.45 -11.64 -6.95
C CYS A 154 9.20 -11.46 -8.28
N THR A 155 9.97 -10.37 -8.46
CA THR A 155 10.74 -10.15 -9.71
C THR A 155 11.91 -11.11 -9.88
N ARG A 156 12.26 -11.88 -8.84
CA ARG A 156 13.36 -12.86 -8.85
C ARG A 156 13.17 -13.99 -9.86
N CYS A 157 11.93 -14.30 -10.23
CA CYS A 157 11.60 -15.47 -11.05
C CYS A 157 10.85 -15.12 -12.34
N HIS A 158 10.03 -14.07 -12.33
CA HIS A 158 9.23 -13.67 -13.47
C HIS A 158 8.99 -12.16 -13.45
N ALA A 159 8.52 -11.61 -14.58
CA ALA A 159 8.02 -10.24 -14.64
C ALA A 159 6.84 -10.05 -13.68
N LEU A 160 6.76 -8.88 -13.05
CA LEU A 160 5.74 -8.61 -12.04
C LEU A 160 4.36 -8.43 -12.70
N HIS A 161 3.33 -9.02 -12.11
CA HIS A 161 1.95 -8.68 -12.47
C HIS A 161 1.60 -7.31 -11.88
N ARG A 162 0.91 -6.48 -12.67
CA ARG A 162 0.47 -5.16 -12.21
C ARG A 162 -0.70 -5.32 -11.24
N PRO A 163 -0.80 -4.58 -10.12
CA PRO A 163 -1.94 -4.62 -9.20
C PRO A 163 -3.28 -4.44 -9.92
N THR A 164 -3.31 -3.58 -10.95
CA THR A 164 -4.48 -3.24 -11.76
C THR A 164 -4.84 -4.28 -12.84
N GLU A 165 -4.06 -5.35 -12.99
CA GLU A 165 -4.32 -6.43 -13.96
C GLU A 165 -5.55 -7.26 -13.56
N PHE A 166 -5.72 -7.50 -12.26
CA PHE A 166 -6.77 -8.35 -11.70
C PHE A 166 -7.66 -7.60 -10.70
N LYS A 167 -8.89 -8.08 -10.51
CA LYS A 167 -9.80 -7.58 -9.46
C LYS A 167 -9.32 -8.02 -8.08
N ALA A 168 -9.72 -7.29 -7.04
CA ALA A 168 -9.37 -7.60 -5.64
C ALA A 168 -9.71 -9.05 -5.26
N ASN A 169 -10.81 -9.60 -5.76
CA ASN A 169 -11.26 -10.96 -5.45
C ASN A 169 -10.39 -12.06 -6.09
N GLN A 170 -9.58 -11.74 -7.11
CA GLN A 170 -8.77 -12.71 -7.86
C GLN A 170 -7.35 -12.86 -7.27
N TRP A 171 -6.80 -11.79 -6.69
CA TRP A 171 -5.44 -11.76 -6.17
C TRP A 171 -5.09 -12.85 -5.16
N PRO A 172 -5.93 -13.17 -4.15
CA PRO A 172 -5.61 -14.24 -3.20
C PRO A 172 -5.36 -15.59 -3.87
N SER A 173 -6.14 -15.93 -4.90
CA SER A 173 -5.98 -17.17 -5.66
C SER A 173 -4.71 -17.17 -6.51
N ILE A 174 -4.40 -16.03 -7.16
CA ILE A 174 -3.21 -15.86 -7.99
C ILE A 174 -1.93 -15.98 -7.15
N LEU A 175 -1.92 -15.37 -5.97
CA LEU A 175 -0.78 -15.36 -5.06
C LEU A 175 -0.56 -16.68 -4.31
N LYS A 176 -1.59 -17.53 -4.19
CA LYS A 176 -1.59 -18.70 -3.30
C LYS A 176 -0.31 -19.55 -3.37
N ILE A 177 0.13 -19.90 -4.58
CA ILE A 177 1.33 -20.72 -4.79
C ILE A 177 2.59 -19.85 -4.79
N MET A 178 2.51 -18.63 -5.34
CA MET A 178 3.66 -17.76 -5.52
C MET A 178 4.23 -17.28 -4.18
N THR A 179 3.39 -17.00 -3.19
CA THR A 179 3.88 -16.58 -1.88
C THR A 179 4.68 -17.65 -1.14
N VAL A 180 4.36 -18.93 -1.34
CA VAL A 180 5.13 -20.05 -0.81
C VAL A 180 6.46 -20.17 -1.56
N ARG A 181 6.43 -20.08 -2.90
CA ARG A 181 7.65 -20.13 -3.73
C ARG A 181 8.60 -18.95 -3.46
N ALA A 182 8.05 -17.77 -3.17
CA ALA A 182 8.80 -16.57 -2.80
C ALA A 182 9.28 -16.59 -1.35
N GLY A 183 8.96 -17.63 -0.57
CA GLY A 183 9.40 -17.80 0.82
C GLY A 183 8.85 -16.75 1.78
N LEU A 184 7.62 -16.26 1.56
CA LEU A 184 7.01 -15.24 2.41
C LEU A 184 6.51 -15.83 3.74
N SER A 185 6.69 -15.08 4.84
CA SER A 185 6.04 -15.35 6.12
C SER A 185 4.52 -15.13 6.05
N ALA A 186 3.77 -15.50 7.11
CA ALA A 186 2.33 -15.26 7.17
C ALA A 186 1.99 -13.75 7.08
N ASP A 187 2.70 -12.91 7.83
CA ASP A 187 2.51 -11.46 7.82
C ASP A 187 2.85 -10.85 6.46
N GLN A 188 3.95 -11.30 5.84
CA GLN A 188 4.36 -10.88 4.51
C GLN A 188 3.32 -11.26 3.45
N LYS A 189 2.73 -12.46 3.56
CA LYS A 189 1.63 -12.90 2.70
C LYS A 189 0.42 -12.00 2.84
N ALA A 190 0.00 -11.73 4.08
CA ALA A 190 -1.14 -10.86 4.36
C ALA A 190 -0.88 -9.45 3.80
N LEU A 191 0.30 -8.89 4.06
CA LEU A 191 0.69 -7.55 3.62
C LEU A 191 0.68 -7.40 2.09
N VAL A 192 1.33 -8.32 1.36
CA VAL A 192 1.36 -8.27 -0.11
C VAL A 192 -0.02 -8.54 -0.71
N THR A 193 -0.79 -9.47 -0.12
CA THR A 193 -2.15 -9.74 -0.59
C THR A 193 -3.03 -8.51 -0.44
N GLN A 194 -3.01 -7.86 0.73
CA GLN A 194 -3.80 -6.66 0.98
C GLN A 194 -3.38 -5.51 0.07
N TYR A 195 -2.08 -5.29 -0.13
CA TYR A 195 -1.59 -4.31 -1.09
C TYR A 195 -2.17 -4.54 -2.50
N LEU A 196 -2.06 -5.76 -3.03
CA LEU A 196 -2.57 -6.05 -4.38
C LEU A 196 -4.09 -5.92 -4.47
N GLN A 197 -4.81 -6.20 -3.39
CA GLN A 197 -6.24 -6.02 -3.32
C GLN A 197 -6.65 -4.54 -3.25
N THR A 198 -5.95 -3.71 -2.47
CA THR A 198 -6.17 -2.28 -2.33
C THR A 198 -5.92 -1.53 -3.64
N TYR A 199 -4.88 -1.90 -4.39
CA TYR A 199 -4.55 -1.28 -5.70
C TYR A 199 -5.10 -2.08 -6.89
N ALA A 200 -6.08 -2.96 -6.65
CA ALA A 200 -6.63 -3.84 -7.67
C ALA A 200 -7.41 -3.08 -8.75
N LYS A 201 -7.70 -3.76 -9.87
CA LYS A 201 -8.56 -3.25 -10.92
C LYS A 201 -9.92 -2.77 -10.38
N GLY A 202 -10.20 -1.49 -10.55
CA GLY A 202 -11.47 -0.86 -10.17
C GLY A 202 -11.52 -0.34 -8.73
N GLN A 203 -10.42 -0.40 -7.98
CA GLN A 203 -10.29 0.32 -6.72
C GLN A 203 -9.98 1.80 -7.01
N THR A 204 -10.66 2.72 -6.32
CA THR A 204 -10.52 4.18 -6.53
C THR A 204 -10.00 4.91 -5.31
N ASP A 205 -10.09 4.30 -4.14
CA ASP A 205 -9.87 4.98 -2.86
C ASP A 205 -8.49 4.64 -2.26
N ALA A 206 -7.64 3.95 -3.04
CA ALA A 206 -6.28 3.64 -2.63
C ALA A 206 -5.47 4.94 -2.45
N PRO A 207 -4.77 5.11 -1.31
CA PRO A 207 -3.90 6.26 -1.09
C PRO A 207 -2.85 6.38 -2.20
N ALA A 208 -2.51 7.60 -2.59
CA ALA A 208 -1.36 7.81 -3.45
C ALA A 208 -0.10 7.36 -2.69
N LEU A 209 0.73 6.53 -3.33
CA LEU A 209 2.05 6.23 -2.83
C LEU A 209 3.00 7.35 -3.25
N ASP A 210 4.03 7.61 -2.45
CA ASP A 210 5.07 8.53 -2.90
C ASP A 210 5.75 7.98 -4.16
N ASP A 211 5.75 8.81 -5.19
CA ASP A 211 6.38 8.52 -6.47
C ASP A 211 7.75 9.20 -6.58
N ASN A 212 8.32 9.63 -5.44
CA ASN A 212 9.72 10.01 -5.37
C ASN A 212 10.56 8.73 -5.54
N ALA A 213 10.80 8.41 -6.82
CA ALA A 213 11.83 7.55 -7.39
C ALA A 213 11.49 6.09 -7.79
N ASN A 214 10.29 5.50 -7.62
CA ASN A 214 10.23 4.02 -7.78
C ASN A 214 8.93 3.28 -8.19
N SER A 215 8.11 3.81 -9.11
CA SER A 215 6.84 3.11 -9.47
C SER A 215 6.27 3.30 -10.86
N ALA A 216 6.51 4.44 -11.54
CA ALA A 216 5.69 4.79 -12.70
C ALA A 216 5.63 3.71 -13.80
N ALA A 217 6.71 2.96 -14.08
CA ALA A 217 6.70 1.97 -15.17
C ALA A 217 5.85 0.70 -14.94
N ASP A 218 5.62 0.31 -13.68
CA ASP A 218 4.92 -0.96 -13.40
C ASP A 218 3.40 -0.79 -13.22
N ASP A 219 2.94 0.38 -12.74
CA ASP A 219 1.54 0.61 -12.36
C ASP A 219 0.81 1.67 -13.20
N ASP A 220 1.52 2.42 -14.06
CA ASP A 220 0.93 3.49 -14.87
C ASP A 220 0.45 2.99 -16.25
N PRO A 221 -0.86 2.99 -16.54
CA PRO A 221 -1.39 2.66 -17.87
C PRO A 221 -1.05 3.70 -18.95
N THR A 222 -0.48 4.85 -18.59
CA THR A 222 -0.08 5.93 -19.51
C THR A 222 1.38 5.86 -19.94
N ILE A 223 2.22 5.05 -19.27
CA ILE A 223 3.57 4.75 -19.78
C ILE A 223 3.45 3.83 -20.98
N ALA A 224 3.77 4.38 -22.15
CA ALA A 224 3.78 3.65 -23.40
C ALA A 224 4.72 2.46 -23.30
N LYS A 225 4.16 1.26 -23.50
CA LYS A 225 4.91 0.00 -23.56
C LYS A 225 6.04 0.14 -24.57
N ILE A 226 7.25 -0.21 -24.16
CA ILE A 226 8.41 -0.32 -25.05
C ILE A 226 8.15 -1.49 -25.99
N THR A 227 7.73 -1.14 -27.19
CA THR A 227 7.60 -2.02 -28.34
C THR A 227 8.54 -1.55 -29.43
N GLY A 228 8.99 -2.47 -30.28
CA GLY A 228 9.92 -2.16 -31.34
C GLY A 228 9.87 -3.19 -32.47
N ASP A 229 10.74 -2.99 -33.43
CA ASP A 229 10.96 -3.88 -34.57
C ASP A 229 12.39 -4.44 -34.54
N ALA A 230 12.76 -5.18 -35.58
CA ALA A 230 14.10 -5.75 -35.71
C ALA A 230 15.21 -4.68 -35.73
N ALA A 231 14.93 -3.47 -36.20
CA ALA A 231 15.92 -2.39 -36.22
C ALA A 231 16.19 -1.85 -34.81
N LEU A 232 15.14 -1.67 -34.00
CA LEU A 232 15.31 -1.28 -32.60
C LEU A 232 16.04 -2.38 -31.80
N ALA A 233 15.73 -3.65 -32.07
CA ALA A 233 16.46 -4.77 -31.46
C ALA A 233 17.94 -4.78 -31.86
N ALA A 234 18.26 -4.54 -33.14
CA ALA A 234 19.65 -4.48 -33.60
C ALA A 234 20.42 -3.29 -32.98
N LYS A 235 19.77 -2.12 -32.88
CA LYS A 235 20.33 -0.96 -32.18
C LYS A 235 20.63 -1.29 -30.72
N GLY A 236 19.68 -1.91 -30.01
CA GLY A 236 19.86 -2.32 -28.62
C GLY A 236 21.00 -3.32 -28.41
N ALA A 237 21.14 -4.29 -29.32
CA ALA A 237 22.25 -5.25 -29.29
C ALA A 237 23.61 -4.57 -29.44
N ALA A 238 23.73 -3.64 -30.40
CA ALA A 238 24.96 -2.89 -30.64
C ALA A 238 25.32 -2.04 -29.41
N LEU A 239 24.36 -1.29 -28.87
CA LEU A 239 24.57 -0.47 -27.67
C LEU A 239 24.98 -1.30 -26.45
N PHE A 240 24.39 -2.49 -26.27
CA PHE A 240 24.76 -3.37 -25.17
C PHE A 240 26.21 -3.87 -25.27
N ALA A 241 26.68 -4.14 -26.49
CA ALA A 241 28.07 -4.49 -26.75
C ALA A 241 29.00 -3.29 -26.55
N ASP A 242 28.66 -2.13 -27.13
CA ASP A 242 29.49 -0.92 -27.14
C ASP A 242 29.69 -0.35 -25.73
N ASN A 243 28.67 -0.45 -24.87
CA ASN A 243 28.72 0.01 -23.47
C ASN A 243 29.26 -1.08 -22.52
N SER A 244 29.91 -2.12 -23.05
CA SER A 244 30.56 -3.19 -22.27
C SER A 244 29.64 -3.91 -21.28
N CYS A 245 28.32 -3.88 -21.48
CA CYS A 245 27.35 -4.55 -20.61
C CYS A 245 27.60 -6.07 -20.56
N ALA A 246 28.05 -6.62 -21.69
CA ALA A 246 28.42 -8.03 -21.83
C ALA A 246 29.54 -8.48 -20.89
N ALA A 247 30.41 -7.58 -20.43
CA ALA A 247 31.53 -7.92 -19.54
C ALA A 247 31.05 -8.52 -18.22
N CYS A 248 29.88 -8.10 -17.73
CA CYS A 248 29.27 -8.63 -16.50
C CYS A 248 28.05 -9.50 -16.80
N HIS A 249 27.19 -9.08 -17.73
CA HIS A 249 25.91 -9.73 -17.98
C HIS A 249 25.96 -10.86 -19.04
N GLY A 250 27.11 -11.03 -19.69
CA GLY A 250 27.30 -12.01 -20.78
C GLY A 250 26.86 -11.47 -22.13
N GLU A 251 27.48 -11.96 -23.21
CA GLU A 251 27.20 -11.51 -24.59
C GLU A 251 25.73 -11.70 -24.99
N ASP A 252 25.13 -12.81 -24.57
CA ASP A 252 23.72 -13.14 -24.83
C ASP A 252 22.78 -12.62 -23.74
N ALA A 253 23.30 -11.95 -22.72
CA ALA A 253 22.59 -11.53 -21.51
C ALA A 253 21.82 -12.67 -20.77
N LYS A 254 22.06 -13.94 -21.11
CA LYS A 254 21.50 -15.15 -20.50
C LYS A 254 22.50 -15.81 -19.56
N THR A 255 23.79 -15.65 -19.85
CA THR A 255 24.90 -16.31 -19.13
C THR A 255 25.86 -15.27 -18.55
N PRO A 256 25.59 -14.76 -17.34
CA PRO A 256 26.41 -13.73 -16.70
C PRO A 256 27.80 -14.26 -16.37
N ALA A 257 28.79 -13.35 -16.33
CA ALA A 257 30.19 -13.70 -16.10
C ALA A 257 30.44 -14.32 -14.71
N LEU A 258 29.63 -13.93 -13.71
CA LEU A 258 29.64 -14.48 -12.35
C LEU A 258 28.21 -14.77 -11.87
N PRO A 259 28.01 -15.76 -10.98
CA PRO A 259 26.68 -16.08 -10.44
C PRO A 259 25.98 -14.94 -9.70
N ALA A 260 26.73 -13.95 -9.21
CA ALA A 260 26.19 -12.78 -8.53
C ALA A 260 25.52 -11.78 -9.48
N TYR A 261 25.85 -11.82 -10.78
CA TYR A 261 25.26 -10.91 -11.76
C TYR A 261 23.91 -11.44 -12.27
N PRO A 262 22.92 -10.55 -12.47
CA PRO A 262 21.60 -10.96 -12.92
C PRO A 262 21.60 -11.35 -14.40
N LYS A 263 20.75 -12.31 -14.74
CA LYS A 263 20.35 -12.64 -16.12
C LYS A 263 19.34 -11.61 -16.60
N LEU A 264 19.56 -11.02 -17.77
CA LEU A 264 18.71 -9.93 -18.28
C LEU A 264 17.85 -10.36 -19.47
N ALA A 265 18.31 -11.33 -20.27
CA ALA A 265 17.61 -11.78 -21.46
C ALA A 265 16.22 -12.37 -21.16
N GLY A 266 15.23 -11.95 -21.95
CA GLY A 266 13.83 -12.40 -21.85
C GLY A 266 13.02 -11.69 -20.77
N GLN A 267 13.61 -10.70 -20.08
CA GLN A 267 12.88 -9.88 -19.12
C GLN A 267 12.03 -8.81 -19.84
N ASN A 268 10.96 -8.33 -19.20
CA ASN A 268 10.09 -7.30 -19.79
C ASN A 268 10.87 -5.99 -20.10
N ALA A 269 10.65 -5.41 -21.27
CA ALA A 269 11.36 -4.21 -21.73
C ALA A 269 11.12 -2.98 -20.83
N ASP A 270 9.87 -2.75 -20.41
CA ASP A 270 9.52 -1.62 -19.54
C ASP A 270 10.19 -1.76 -18.17
N TYR A 271 10.19 -2.98 -17.64
CA TYR A 271 10.86 -3.29 -16.38
C TYR A 271 12.37 -3.04 -16.48
N LEU A 272 13.02 -3.56 -17.51
CA LEU A 272 14.46 -3.37 -17.73
C LEU A 272 14.83 -1.90 -17.85
N TYR A 273 14.09 -1.16 -18.66
CA TYR A 273 14.30 0.27 -18.85
C TYR A 273 14.14 1.03 -17.54
N LYS A 274 13.09 0.72 -16.76
CA LYS A 274 12.90 1.33 -15.45
C LYS A 274 14.03 1.03 -14.49
N GLN A 275 14.52 -0.21 -14.44
CA GLN A 275 15.66 -0.54 -13.58
C GLN A 275 16.91 0.24 -13.97
N LEU A 276 17.15 0.44 -15.27
CA LEU A 276 18.26 1.27 -15.75
C LEU A 276 18.07 2.73 -15.35
N GLU A 277 16.87 3.31 -15.50
CA GLU A 277 16.60 4.67 -15.00
C GLU A 277 16.79 4.79 -13.47
N ASP A 278 16.45 3.75 -12.72
CA ASP A 278 16.59 3.74 -11.27
C ASP A 278 18.04 3.72 -10.81
N PHE A 279 18.87 2.89 -11.45
CA PHE A 279 20.30 2.94 -11.21
C PHE A 279 20.89 4.30 -11.62
N LYS A 280 20.47 4.82 -12.78
CA LYS A 280 20.97 6.09 -13.33
C LYS A 280 20.67 7.27 -12.42
N SER A 281 19.46 7.34 -11.87
CA SER A 281 19.04 8.39 -10.93
C SER A 281 19.54 8.17 -9.51
N GLY A 282 20.04 6.98 -9.17
CA GLY A 282 20.38 6.57 -7.81
C GLY A 282 19.18 6.14 -6.96
N ALA A 283 17.99 6.02 -7.57
CA ALA A 283 16.80 5.45 -6.94
C ALA A 283 16.96 3.97 -6.59
N ARG A 284 17.87 3.28 -7.28
CA ARG A 284 18.31 1.91 -6.99
C ARG A 284 19.83 1.91 -6.87
N SER A 285 20.34 1.35 -5.78
CA SER A 285 21.76 1.29 -5.41
C SER A 285 22.10 -0.02 -4.68
N ASN A 286 21.41 -1.10 -5.06
CA ASN A 286 21.59 -2.42 -4.42
C ASN A 286 22.60 -3.31 -5.16
N ASP A 287 23.36 -2.72 -6.07
CA ASP A 287 24.52 -3.27 -6.75
C ASP A 287 25.82 -2.91 -6.00
N ALA A 288 26.89 -3.63 -6.30
CA ALA A 288 28.17 -3.39 -5.64
C ALA A 288 28.77 -2.06 -6.13
N ASP A 289 29.07 -1.17 -5.19
CA ASP A 289 29.75 0.11 -5.42
C ASP A 289 29.08 1.01 -6.49
N ASP A 290 27.73 0.97 -6.59
CA ASP A 290 26.95 1.72 -7.59
C ASP A 290 27.40 1.50 -9.06
N ILE A 291 28.03 0.35 -9.36
CA ILE A 291 28.62 0.04 -10.67
C ILE A 291 27.67 0.22 -11.85
N MET A 292 26.37 -0.07 -11.67
CA MET A 292 25.37 0.10 -12.73
C MET A 292 25.10 1.57 -13.01
N LYS A 293 25.12 2.43 -12.00
CA LYS A 293 24.97 3.87 -12.20
C LYS A 293 26.11 4.41 -13.04
N ASP A 294 27.34 4.02 -12.72
CA ASP A 294 28.52 4.42 -13.48
C ASP A 294 28.47 3.91 -14.92
N ALA A 295 28.03 2.66 -15.12
CA ALA A 295 27.95 2.04 -16.44
C ALA A 295 26.93 2.69 -17.40
N ILE A 296 25.90 3.37 -16.88
CA ILE A 296 24.77 3.86 -17.69
C ILE A 296 24.55 5.36 -17.63
N THR A 297 25.37 6.09 -16.86
CA THR A 297 25.23 7.54 -16.66
C THR A 297 25.21 8.30 -17.99
N ASP A 298 26.04 7.90 -18.96
CA ASP A 298 26.17 8.59 -20.24
C ASP A 298 25.25 8.05 -21.36
N ILE A 299 24.44 7.02 -21.08
CA ILE A 299 23.54 6.42 -22.08
C ILE A 299 22.22 7.18 -22.10
N ASP A 300 21.80 7.69 -23.26
CA ASP A 300 20.56 8.46 -23.36
C ASP A 300 19.28 7.60 -23.21
N ASP A 301 18.15 8.28 -23.06
CA ASP A 301 16.84 7.64 -22.87
C ASP A 301 16.46 6.66 -23.98
N GLN A 302 16.66 7.05 -25.23
CA GLN A 302 16.25 6.27 -26.39
C GLN A 302 17.12 5.01 -26.53
N ASP A 303 18.39 5.12 -26.16
CA ASP A 303 19.35 4.04 -26.14
C ASP A 303 19.06 3.05 -25.01
N LEU A 304 18.71 3.53 -23.81
CA LEU A 304 18.25 2.66 -22.73
C LEU A 304 16.98 1.89 -23.12
N ARG A 305 16.04 2.54 -23.83
CA ARG A 305 14.83 1.88 -24.36
C ARG A 305 15.18 0.83 -25.42
N ALA A 306 16.13 1.12 -26.31
CA ALA A 306 16.58 0.18 -27.33
C ALA A 306 17.25 -1.06 -26.71
N ILE A 307 18.18 -0.87 -25.76
CA ILE A 307 18.83 -1.95 -25.00
C ILE A 307 17.77 -2.82 -24.32
N SER A 308 16.83 -2.18 -23.62
CA SER A 308 15.77 -2.87 -22.88
C SER A 308 14.82 -3.65 -23.80
N TYR A 309 14.48 -3.08 -24.96
CA TYR A 309 13.70 -3.78 -25.97
C TYR A 309 14.44 -5.02 -26.48
N TRP A 310 15.71 -4.90 -26.88
CA TRP A 310 16.51 -6.03 -27.36
C TRP A 310 16.60 -7.16 -26.33
N LEU A 311 16.96 -6.82 -25.07
CA LEU A 311 17.02 -7.78 -23.97
C LEU A 311 15.70 -8.54 -23.80
N SER A 312 14.57 -7.87 -23.97
CA SER A 312 13.24 -8.49 -23.85
C SER A 312 12.91 -9.51 -24.94
N THR A 313 13.53 -9.39 -26.12
CA THR A 313 13.33 -10.35 -27.22
C THR A 313 14.00 -11.72 -26.97
N GLY A 314 14.66 -11.87 -25.83
CA GLY A 314 15.38 -13.08 -25.47
C GLY A 314 16.79 -13.14 -26.08
N ALA A 315 17.40 -11.96 -26.31
CA ALA A 315 18.79 -11.72 -26.75
C ALA A 315 19.41 -12.97 -27.39
N LYS A 316 19.18 -13.15 -28.70
CA LYS A 316 19.55 -14.37 -29.41
C LYS A 316 21.05 -14.56 -29.47
#